data_AF-A0A2W6UCS5-F1
#
_entry.id   AF-A0A2W6UCS5-F1
#
_cell.length_a   1.000
_cell.length_b   1.000
_cell.length_c   1.000
_cell.angle_alpha   90.00
_cell.angle_beta   90.00
_cell.angle_gamma   90.00
#
_symmetry.space_group_name_H-M   'P 1'
#
loop_
_entity.id
_entity.type
_entity.pdbx_description
1 polymer ?
#
loop_
_entity_poly.entity_id
_entity_poly.type
_entity_poly.pdbx_seq_one_letter_code
_entity_poly.pdbx_strand_id
1 'polypeptide(L)' 'MSDFRISKPLIKALRQLAHGQKGLDAEDYRAHVRAVGCESTLELSRAQHQQLLQRLFALPDQPKAKGRPDASKG' A
#
# COMPACT_ATOMS: atom_id res chain seq x y z
N MET A 1 8.39 25.40 9.61
CA MET A 1 8.56 23.99 9.21
C MET A 1 7.19 23.47 8.84
N SER A 2 6.97 23.13 7.56
CA SER A 2 5.64 22.81 7.06
C SER A 2 5.11 21.53 7.72
N ASP A 3 4.01 21.66 8.48
CA ASP A 3 3.24 20.56 9.07
C ASP A 3 2.55 19.79 7.92
N PHE A 4 3.33 18.98 7.20
CA PHE A 4 2.78 18.11 6.17
C PHE A 4 2.03 17.00 6.87
N ARG A 5 0.71 17.16 7.01
CA ARG A 5 -0.19 16.07 7.35
C ARG A 5 -0.65 15.40 6.07
N ILE A 6 -0.33 14.12 5.95
CA ILE A 6 -0.84 13.30 4.87
C ILE A 6 -2.38 13.31 4.88
N SER A 7 -2.97 13.60 3.71
CA SER A 7 -4.42 13.61 3.57
C SER A 7 -4.98 12.19 3.65
N LYS A 8 -6.13 12.03 4.32
CA LYS A 8 -6.90 10.76 4.36
C LYS A 8 -7.03 10.04 3.00
N PRO A 9 -7.30 10.71 1.86
CA PRO A 9 -7.32 10.06 0.56
C PRO A 9 -6.00 9.39 0.15
N LEU A 10 -4.84 9.97 0.48
CA LEU A 10 -3.53 9.38 0.19
C LEU A 10 -3.29 8.13 1.03
N ILE A 11 -3.67 8.16 2.32
CA ILE A 11 -3.61 6.98 3.19
C ILE A 11 -4.49 5.85 2.63
N LYS A 12 -5.69 6.18 2.14
CA LYS A 12 -6.59 5.22 1.51
C LYS A 12 -5.97 4.60 0.25
N ALA A 13 -5.33 5.41 -0.59
CA ALA A 13 -4.64 4.93 -1.78
C ALA A 13 -3.47 3.99 -1.44
N LEU A 14 -2.65 4.31 -0.44
CA LEU A 14 -1.57 3.44 0.04
C LEU A 14 -2.10 2.08 0.52
N ARG A 15 -3.18 2.08 1.31
CA ARG A 15 -3.82 0.84 1.77
C ARG A 15 -4.40 0.04 0.62
N GLN A 16 -5.06 0.69 -0.35
CA GLN A 16 -5.57 0.01 -1.53
C GLN A 16 -4.45 -0.59 -2.39
N LEU A 17 -3.32 0.10 -2.53
CA LEU A 17 -2.14 -0.43 -3.21
C LEU A 17 -1.59 -1.65 -2.47
N ALA A 18 -1.34 -1.51 -1.17
CA ALA A 18 -0.76 -2.56 -0.35
C ALA A 18 -1.64 -3.81 -0.30
N HIS A 19 -2.93 -3.66 0.07
CA HIS A 19 -3.83 -4.80 0.23
C HIS A 19 -4.39 -5.31 -1.10
N GLY A 20 -4.69 -4.41 -2.04
CA GLY A 20 -5.41 -4.75 -3.28
C GLY A 20 -4.50 -5.16 -4.43
N GLN A 21 -3.34 -4.52 -4.59
CA GLN A 21 -2.40 -4.83 -5.66
C GLN A 21 -1.26 -5.73 -5.18
N LYS A 22 -0.70 -5.45 -4.01
CA LYS A 22 0.45 -6.21 -3.47
C LYS A 22 0.02 -7.40 -2.61
N GLY A 23 -1.24 -7.48 -2.20
CA GLY A 23 -1.74 -8.57 -1.37
C GLY A 23 -1.13 -8.60 0.03
N LEU A 24 -0.61 -7.47 0.51
CA LEU A 24 -0.06 -7.36 1.86
C LEU A 24 -1.17 -7.43 2.89
N ASP A 25 -0.96 -8.20 3.95
CA ASP A 25 -1.82 -8.17 5.13
C ASP A 25 -1.59 -6.91 5.98
N ALA A 26 -2.49 -6.69 6.94
CA ALA A 26 -2.41 -5.53 7.83
C ALA A 26 -1.12 -5.48 8.66
N GLU A 27 -0.57 -6.64 9.02
CA GLU A 27 0.67 -6.77 9.79
C GLU A 27 1.89 -6.44 8.93
N ASP A 28 1.99 -6.99 7.72
CA ASP A 28 3.08 -6.67 6.80
C ASP A 28 3.07 -5.20 6.40
N TYR A 29 1.89 -4.64 6.11
CA TYR A 29 1.74 -3.21 5.86
C TYR A 29 2.27 -2.36 7.03
N ARG A 30 1.97 -2.74 8.28
CA ARG A 30 2.52 -2.05 9.46
C ARG A 30 4.04 -2.19 9.57
N ALA A 31 4.60 -3.34 9.21
CA ALA A 31 6.05 -3.52 9.16
C ALA A 31 6.71 -2.55 8.16
N HIS A 32 6.12 -2.36 6.99
CA HIS A 32 6.59 -1.38 6.00
C HIS A 32 6.47 0.07 6.49
N VAL A 33 5.39 0.40 7.23
CA VAL A 33 5.21 1.74 7.83
C VAL A 33 6.25 2.00 8.93
N ARG A 34 6.52 1.02 9.79
CA ARG A 34 7.60 1.11 10.79
C ARG A 34 8.98 1.23 10.16
N ALA A 35 9.21 0.57 9.03
CA ALA A 35 10.49 0.64 8.32
C ALA A 35 10.81 2.03 7.74
N VAL A 36 9.82 2.91 7.55
CA VAL A 36 10.04 4.33 7.19
C VAL A 36 10.12 5.25 8.41
N GLY A 37 10.25 4.67 9.61
CA GLY A 37 10.39 5.41 10.87
C GLY A 37 9.08 6.03 11.34
N CYS A 38 7.93 5.43 11.03
CA CYS A 38 6.62 5.94 11.42
C CYS A 38 5.82 4.84 12.12
N GLU A 39 5.16 5.16 13.23
CA GLU A 39 4.29 4.19 13.92
C GLU A 39 2.87 4.19 13.36
N SER A 40 2.45 5.31 12.77
CA SER A 40 1.11 5.50 12.27
C SER A 40 1.10 6.19 10.90
N THR A 41 0.39 5.59 9.95
CA THR A 41 0.15 6.21 8.63
C THR A 41 -0.52 7.58 8.66
N LEU A 42 -1.09 7.99 9.79
CA LEU A 42 -1.67 9.32 9.98
C LEU A 42 -0.61 10.42 10.18
N GLU A 43 0.60 10.02 10.59
CA GLU A 43 1.70 10.93 10.95
C GLU A 43 2.81 10.95 9.90
N LEU A 44 2.56 10.38 8.72
CA LEU A 44 3.54 10.34 7.64
C LEU A 44 3.83 11.76 7.14
N SER A 45 5.11 12.13 7.23
CA SER A 45 5.66 13.26 6.48
C SER A 45 5.70 12.95 4.98
N ARG A 46 5.87 13.99 4.15
CA ARG A 46 5.93 13.86 2.69
C ARG A 46 7.05 12.91 2.25
N ALA A 47 8.21 13.02 2.89
CA ALA A 47 9.37 12.18 2.60
C ALA A 47 9.10 10.72 2.95
N GLN A 48 8.53 10.44 4.12
CA GLN A 48 8.19 9.07 4.54
C GLN A 48 7.10 8.47 3.67
N HIS A 49 6.11 9.26 3.27
CA HIS A 49 5.09 8.84 2.30
C HIS A 49 5.71 8.39 0.98
N GLN A 50 6.64 9.18 0.43
CA GLN A 50 7.32 8.82 -0.83
C GLN A 50 8.19 7.57 -0.67
N GLN A 51 8.91 7.43 0.44
CA GLN A 51 9.68 6.22 0.71
C GLN A 51 8.79 4.99 0.84
N LEU A 52 7.66 5.10 1.57
CA LEU A 52 6.71 4.00 1.70
C LEU A 52 6.12 3.61 0.34
N LEU A 53 5.76 4.59 -0.48
CA LEU A 53 5.24 4.36 -1.82
C LEU A 53 6.25 3.63 -2.72
N GLN A 54 7.51 4.05 -2.71
CA GLN A 54 8.59 3.40 -3.46
C GLN A 54 8.80 1.94 -3.00
N ARG A 55 8.77 1.70 -1.69
CA ARG A 55 8.89 0.35 -1.13
C ARG A 55 7.73 -0.54 -1.57
N LEU A 56 6.49 -0.04 -1.51
CA LEU A 56 5.32 -0.79 -1.97
C LEU A 56 5.39 -1.06 -3.47
N PHE A 57 5.84 -0.11 -4.28
CA PHE A 57 6.02 -0.30 -5.73
C PHE A 57 7.08 -1.34 -6.08
N ALA A 58 8.13 -1.45 -5.26
CA ALA A 58 9.19 -2.45 -5.44
C ALA A 58 8.73 -3.88 -5.09
N LEU A 59 7.62 -4.05 -4.39
CA LEU A 59 7.06 -5.37 -4.11
C LEU A 59 6.44 -5.98 -5.36
N PRO A 60 6.57 -7.30 -5.56
CA PRO A 60 5.85 -7.99 -6.62
C PRO A 60 4.34 -7.76 -6.45
N ASP A 61 3.63 -7.51 -7.56
CA ASP A 61 2.17 -7.51 -7.54
C ASP A 61 1.66 -8.91 -7.19
N GLN A 62 0.59 -8.98 -6.40
CA GLN A 62 -0.07 -10.24 -6.16
C GLN A 62 -0.49 -10.80 -7.52
N PRO A 63 -0.33 -12.10 -7.76
CA PRO A 63 -0.87 -12.71 -8.97
C PRO A 63 -2.38 -12.45 -8.95
N LYS A 64 -2.87 -11.59 -9.86
CA LYS A 64 -4.30 -11.48 -10.12
C LYS A 64 -4.73 -12.89 -10.45
N ALA A 65 -5.56 -13.51 -9.61
CA ALA A 65 -6.14 -14.81 -9.89
C ALA A 65 -6.86 -14.71 -11.24
N LYS A 66 -6.16 -15.11 -12.31
CA LYS A 66 -6.71 -15.22 -13.66
C LYS A 66 -7.50 -16.52 -13.62
N GLY A 67 -8.73 -16.43 -13.13
CA GLY A 67 -9.51 -17.59 -12.73
C GLY A 67 -11.01 -17.35 -12.75
N ARG A 68 -11.53 -16.74 -13.79
CA ARG A 68 -12.80 -17.21 -14.35
C ARG A 68 -12.51 -17.57 -15.81
N PRO A 69 -12.27 -18.86 -16.15
CA PRO A 69 -12.55 -19.27 -17.50
C PRO A 69 -14.03 -18.99 -17.71
N ASP A 70 -14.28 -18.11 -18.68
CA ASP A 70 -15.53 -18.02 -19.40
C ASP A 70 -16.07 -19.44 -19.62
N ALA A 71 -17.18 -19.77 -18.94
CA ALA A 71 -17.91 -21.00 -19.17
C ALA A 71 -18.72 -20.83 -20.47
N SER A 72 -18.02 -20.70 -21.59
CA SER A 72 -18.55 -21.07 -22.89
C SER A 72 -18.52 -22.61 -23.00
N LYS A 73 -19.61 -23.25 -22.59
CA LYS A 73 -20.01 -24.61 -23.03
C LYS A 73 -21.42 -24.93 -22.48
N GLY A 74 -22.42 -25.32 -23.26
CA GLY A 74 -22.50 -25.61 -24.68
C GLY A 74 -23.97 -25.73 -25.09
#